data_AF-A0A5J4QAY6-F1
#
_entry.id   AF-A0A5J4QAY6-F1
#
_cell.length_a   1.000
_cell.length_b   1.000
_cell.length_c   1.000
_cell.angle_alpha   90.00
_cell.angle_beta   90.00
_cell.angle_gamma   90.00
#
_symmetry.space_group_name_H-M   'P 1'
#
loop_
_entity.id
_entity.type
_entity.pdbx_description
1 polymer ?
#
loop_
_entity_poly.entity_id
_entity_poly.type
_entity_poly.pdbx_seq_one_letter_code
_entity_poly.pdbx_strand_id
1 'polypeptide(L)'
;MSKKETLKNNMRTGLDALIRSTETEKDVPVTDKAEKYVPCNFLVLKKHHTRLKMIALQRETSLKAIVEEAFELYFKTLDKE
;
A
#
# COMPACT_ATOMS: atom_id res chain seq x y z
N MET A 1 34.93 23.01 31.26
CA MET A 1 34.59 24.25 30.53
C MET A 1 33.71 24.01 29.30
N SER A 2 33.99 23.01 28.45
CA SER A 2 33.24 22.78 27.18
C SER A 2 31.72 22.53 27.33
N LYS A 3 31.28 21.77 28.35
CA LYS A 3 29.85 21.50 28.62
C LYS A 3 29.04 22.73 29.09
N LYS A 4 29.73 23.73 29.66
CA LYS A 4 29.10 24.97 30.15
C LYS A 4 28.76 25.90 28.99
N GLU A 5 29.66 26.01 28.01
CA GLU A 5 29.45 26.84 26.82
C GLU A 5 28.34 26.27 25.92
N THR A 6 28.24 24.94 25.81
CA THR A 6 27.14 24.28 25.08
C THR A 6 25.78 24.53 25.74
N LEU A 7 25.68 24.37 27.07
CA LEU A 7 24.44 24.66 27.78
C LEU A 7 24.04 26.14 27.65
N LYS A 8 25.02 27.05 27.74
CA LYS A 8 24.80 28.50 27.58
C LYS A 8 24.27 28.85 26.18
N ASN A 9 24.82 28.23 25.14
CA ASN A 9 24.35 28.45 23.76
C ASN A 9 22.93 27.89 23.54
N ASN A 10 22.62 26.72 24.10
CA ASN A 10 21.29 26.12 24.01
C ASN A 10 20.22 26.93 24.77
N MET A 11 20.57 27.54 25.91
CA MET A 11 19.65 28.40 26.66
C MET A 11 19.46 29.78 26.02
N ARG A 12 20.41 30.24 25.20
CA ARG A 12 20.35 31.55 24.53
C ARG A 12 19.26 31.63 23.47
N THR A 13 18.96 30.50 22.82
CA THR A 13 17.92 30.39 21.79
C THR A 13 16.49 30.27 22.34
N GLY A 14 16.32 30.14 23.67
CA GLY A 14 15.03 30.31 24.35
C GLY A 14 13.82 29.66 23.69
N LEU A 15 12.71 30.41 23.64
CA LEU A 15 11.45 29.99 23.02
C LEU A 15 11.55 29.90 21.48
N ASP A 16 12.45 30.67 20.85
CA ASP A 16 12.64 30.65 19.40
C ASP A 16 13.16 29.29 18.89
N ALA A 17 13.94 28.56 19.70
CA ALA A 17 14.31 27.17 19.39
C ALA A 17 13.12 26.20 19.44
N LEU A 18 12.11 26.48 20.26
CA LEU A 18 10.89 25.66 20.36
C LEU A 18 9.90 25.93 19.23
N ILE A 19 9.90 27.15 18.69
CA ILE A 19 9.01 27.58 17.60
C ILE A 19 9.64 27.34 16.22
N ARG A 20 10.94 27.04 16.14
CA ARG A 20 11.63 26.74 14.88
C ARG A 20 10.95 25.57 14.16
N SER A 21 10.39 25.85 12.98
CA SER A 21 9.69 24.86 12.16
C SER A 21 10.59 23.66 11.87
N THR A 22 10.11 22.47 12.20
CA THR A 22 10.73 21.17 11.87
C THR A 22 10.30 20.67 10.49
N GLU A 23 9.92 21.57 9.58
CA GLU A 23 9.67 21.24 8.19
C GLU A 23 11.00 20.92 7.50
N THR A 24 11.54 19.74 7.80
CA THR A 24 12.32 19.01 6.80
C THR A 24 11.33 18.67 5.70
N GLU A 25 11.45 19.31 4.53
CA GLU A 25 10.81 18.86 3.31
C GLU A 25 11.14 17.37 3.15
N LYS A 26 10.17 16.53 3.53
CA LYS A 26 10.24 15.10 3.25
C LYS A 26 10.01 14.99 1.77
N ASP A 27 11.09 14.87 1.03
CA ASP A 27 11.07 14.43 -0.35
C ASP A 27 10.31 13.10 -0.36
N VAL A 28 9.04 13.16 -0.79
CA VAL A 28 8.16 11.99 -0.80
C VAL A 28 8.73 11.12 -1.90
N PRO A 29 9.26 9.93 -1.60
CA PRO A 29 9.79 9.08 -2.64
C PRO A 29 8.63 8.79 -3.60
N VAL A 30 8.82 9.16 -4.86
CA VAL A 30 7.92 8.82 -5.95
C VAL A 30 7.86 7.30 -5.97
N THR A 31 6.85 6.73 -5.32
CA THR A 31 6.61 5.30 -5.34
C THR A 31 6.30 4.93 -6.78
N ASP A 32 7.14 4.07 -7.34
CA ASP A 32 6.95 3.41 -8.62
C ASP A 32 5.48 3.04 -8.82
N LYS A 33 5.00 3.24 -10.05
CA LYS A 33 3.63 2.95 -10.50
C LYS A 33 3.35 1.44 -10.56
N ALA A 34 3.67 0.70 -9.49
CA ALA A 34 3.16 -0.64 -9.32
C ALA A 34 1.63 -0.56 -9.31
N GLU A 35 0.98 -1.39 -10.13
CA GLU A 35 -0.47 -1.46 -10.16
C GLU A 35 -1.01 -1.72 -8.76
N LYS A 36 -1.78 -0.76 -8.26
CA LYS A 36 -2.26 -0.78 -6.90
C LYS A 36 -3.48 -1.70 -6.84
N TYR A 37 -3.33 -2.82 -6.12
CA TYR A 37 -4.48 -3.65 -5.78
C TYR A 37 -5.51 -2.82 -4.97
N VAL A 38 -6.75 -2.81 -5.46
CA VAL A 38 -7.88 -2.20 -4.77
C VAL A 38 -8.67 -3.31 -4.08
N PRO A 39 -9.03 -3.17 -2.78
CA PRO A 39 -9.90 -4.13 -2.12
C PRO A 39 -11.32 -4.03 -2.70
N CYS A 40 -11.87 -5.16 -3.13
CA CYS A 40 -13.24 -5.23 -3.65
C CYS A 40 -14.08 -6.18 -2.80
N ASN A 41 -15.20 -5.69 -2.29
CA ASN A 41 -16.18 -6.50 -1.56
C ASN A 41 -17.17 -7.12 -2.55
N PHE A 42 -17.02 -8.40 -2.86
CA PHE A 42 -17.92 -9.12 -3.76
C PHE A 42 -18.84 -10.07 -2.99
N LEU A 43 -20.13 -10.05 -3.35
CA LEU A 43 -21.06 -11.10 -3.00
C LEU A 43 -21.13 -12.10 -4.16
N VAL A 44 -20.80 -13.36 -3.87
CA VAL A 44 -20.78 -14.43 -4.87
C VAL A 44 -21.75 -15.52 -4.43
N LEU A 45 -22.51 -16.09 -5.39
CA LEU A 45 -23.39 -17.21 -5.08
C LEU A 45 -22.57 -18.39 -4.55
N LYS A 46 -23.10 -19.07 -3.52
CA LYS A 46 -22.45 -20.23 -2.86
C LYS A 46 -21.95 -21.27 -3.86
N LYS A 47 -22.74 -21.58 -4.90
CA LYS A 47 -22.37 -22.54 -5.96
C LYS A 47 -21.08 -22.17 -6.69
N HIS A 48 -20.88 -20.89 -6.99
CA HIS A 48 -19.70 -20.40 -7.70
C HIS A 48 -18.49 -20.38 -6.78
N HIS A 49 -18.66 -19.90 -5.54
CA HIS A 49 -17.60 -19.91 -4.54
C HIS A 49 -17.05 -21.32 -4.28
N THR A 50 -17.93 -22.32 -4.10
CA THR A 50 -17.50 -23.71 -3.92
C THR A 50 -16.71 -24.22 -5.13
N ARG A 51 -17.17 -23.92 -6.35
CA ARG A 51 -16.48 -24.37 -7.57
C ARG A 51 -15.11 -23.70 -7.74
N LEU A 52 -15.02 -22.40 -7.50
CA LEU A 52 -13.75 -21.67 -7.52
C LEU A 52 -12.77 -22.22 -6.47
N LYS A 53 -13.26 -22.55 -5.27
CA LYS A 53 -12.44 -23.15 -4.20
C LYS A 53 -11.91 -24.54 -4.58
N MET A 54 -12.72 -25.37 -5.24
CA MET A 54 -12.27 -26.67 -5.73
C MET A 54 -11.18 -26.53 -6.78
N ILE A 55 -11.33 -25.59 -7.73
CA ILE A 55 -10.34 -25.32 -8.77
C ILE A 55 -9.03 -24.81 -8.16
N ALA A 56 -9.12 -23.88 -7.20
CA ALA A 56 -7.96 -23.35 -6.48
C ALA A 56 -7.18 -24.48 -5.77
N LEU A 57 -7.89 -25.42 -5.13
CA LEU A 57 -7.27 -26.58 -4.49
C LEU A 57 -6.61 -27.51 -5.51
N GLN A 58 -7.27 -27.80 -6.63
CA GLN A 58 -6.72 -28.67 -7.68
C GLN A 58 -5.48 -28.09 -8.36
N ARG A 59 -5.40 -26.76 -8.48
CA ARG A 59 -4.28 -26.05 -9.10
C ARG A 59 -3.22 -25.59 -8.11
N GLU A 60 -3.37 -25.90 -6.82
CA GLU A 60 -2.49 -25.42 -5.73
C GLU A 60 -2.27 -23.90 -5.75
N THR A 61 -3.31 -23.14 -6.09
CA THR A 61 -3.26 -21.67 -6.24
C THR A 61 -4.22 -20.98 -5.28
N SER A 62 -4.04 -19.67 -5.11
CA SER A 62 -4.95 -18.88 -4.28
C SER A 62 -6.28 -18.64 -4.99
N LEU A 63 -7.36 -18.52 -4.21
CA LEU A 63 -8.67 -18.14 -4.74
C LEU A 63 -8.61 -16.78 -5.46
N LYS A 64 -7.77 -15.85 -4.99
CA LYS A 64 -7.52 -14.56 -5.64
C LYS A 64 -7.00 -14.74 -7.07
N ALA A 65 -5.98 -15.58 -7.26
CA ALA A 65 -5.37 -15.81 -8.58
C ALA A 65 -6.38 -16.39 -9.57
N ILE A 66 -7.23 -17.32 -9.14
CA ILE A 66 -8.29 -17.89 -9.99
C ILE A 66 -9.33 -16.83 -10.39
N VAL A 67 -9.68 -15.92 -9.48
CA VAL A 67 -10.63 -14.84 -9.76
C VAL A 67 -10.02 -13.82 -10.73
N GLU A 68 -8.74 -13.51 -10.58
CA GLU A 68 -7.99 -12.60 -11.46
C GLU A 68 -7.86 -13.19 -12.88
N GLU A 69 -7.51 -14.48 -12.99
CA GLU A 69 -7.51 -15.22 -14.26
C GLU A 69 -8.88 -15.20 -14.93
N ALA A 70 -9.95 -15.39 -14.15
CA ALA A 70 -11.32 -15.33 -14.67
C ALA A 70 -11.69 -13.94 -15.21
N PHE A 71 -11.22 -12.86 -14.57
CA PHE A 71 -11.41 -11.50 -15.07
C PHE A 71 -10.64 -11.26 -16.36
N GLU A 72 -9.37 -11.65 -16.43
CA GLU A 72 -8.58 -11.51 -17.65
C GLU A 72 -9.20 -12.27 -18.82
N LEU A 73 -9.67 -13.50 -18.59
CA LEU A 73 -10.34 -14.31 -19.61
C LEU A 73 -11.62 -13.61 -20.09
N TYR A 74 -12.41 -13.06 -19.17
CA TYR A 74 -13.62 -12.31 -19.52
C TYR A 74 -13.32 -11.07 -20.36
N PHE A 75 -12.32 -10.26 -19.99
CA PHE A 75 -11.91 -9.10 -20.79
C PHE A 75 -11.38 -9.52 -22.16
N LYS A 76 -10.53 -10.55 -22.23
CA LYS A 76 -10.03 -11.11 -23.50
C LYS A 76 -11.14 -11.63 -24.41
N THR A 77 -12.27 -12.07 -23.87
CA THR A 77 -13.43 -12.50 -24.68
C THR A 77 -14.23 -11.33 -25.20
N LEU A 78 -14.39 -10.27 -24.40
CA LEU A 78 -15.12 -9.06 -24.81
C LEU A 78 -14.36 -8.25 -25.85
N ASP A 79 -13.03 -8.11 -25.70
CA ASP A 79 -12.20 -7.31 -26.61
C ASP A 79 -12.01 -7.97 -28.00
N LYS A 80 -12.50 -9.20 -28.18
CA LYS A 80 -12.46 -9.94 -29.45
C LYS A 80 -13.78 -9.88 -30.23
N GLU A 81 -14.84 -9.34 -29.65
CA GLU A 81 -16.08 -8.95 -30.35
C GLU A 81 -15.96 -7.51 -30.89
#